data_AF-A0A372II69-F1
#
_entry.id   AF-A0A372II69-F1
#
_cell.length_a   1.000
_cell.length_b   1.000
_cell.length_c   1.000
_cell.angle_alpha   90.00
_cell.angle_beta   90.00
_cell.angle_gamma   90.00
#
_symmetry.space_group_name_H-M   'P 1'
#
loop_
_entity.id
_entity.type
_entity.pdbx_description
1 polymer ?
#
loop_
_entity_poly.entity_id
_entity_poly.type
_entity_poly.pdbx_seq_one_letter_code
_entity_poly.pdbx_strand_id
1 'polypeptide(L)'
;MLLSLNVALTGTLALGFGSGAVLCALLTHALLTPGVTFWPAPDKSGWRHHTALGLFRIVCAAIVLAAALEVILHGAALIDLAIGLPMVAAAYGVTLWGYRSLGLENTYGGAEGLVTGGLYAYTRNPQYVTSVLAGVGLAIAAASWTVLGLTGMLLAVYTLFALNEERFLVREYGQRFRDYMDATPRFIGLRSFEQAREDVEERLAR
;
A
#
# COMPACT_ATOMS: atom_id res chain seq x y z
N MET A 1 5.15 34.52 -0.06
CA MET A 1 5.76 33.18 0.04
C MET A 1 4.98 32.25 0.95
N LEU A 2 4.82 32.54 2.25
CA LEU A 2 4.10 31.68 3.20
C LEU A 2 2.62 31.43 2.84
N LEU A 3 1.89 32.45 2.38
CA LEU A 3 0.50 32.29 1.91
C LEU A 3 0.41 31.30 0.73
N SER A 4 1.33 31.41 -0.24
CA SER A 4 1.39 30.54 -1.41
C SER A 4 1.66 29.08 -1.04
N LEU A 5 2.52 28.84 -0.04
CA LEU A 5 2.84 27.50 0.46
C LEU A 5 1.67 26.88 1.24
N ASN A 6 0.93 27.67 2.03
CA ASN A 6 -0.28 27.18 2.71
C ASN A 6 -1.39 26.80 1.72
N VAL A 7 -1.56 27.60 0.66
CA VAL A 7 -2.49 27.27 -0.44
C VAL A 7 -2.04 25.98 -1.14
N ALA A 8 -0.75 25.81 -1.39
CA ALA A 8 -0.20 24.58 -1.97
C ALA A 8 -0.44 23.35 -1.07
N LEU A 9 -0.25 23.47 0.25
CA LEU A 9 -0.52 22.39 1.20
C LEU A 9 -2.00 22.01 1.17
N THR A 10 -2.89 23.00 1.27
CA THR A 10 -4.35 22.78 1.24
C THR A 10 -4.78 22.12 -0.07
N GLY A 11 -4.27 22.61 -1.21
CA GLY A 11 -4.53 22.03 -2.53
C GLY A 11 -4.03 20.60 -2.66
N THR A 12 -2.85 20.30 -2.10
CA THR A 12 -2.25 18.96 -2.08
C THR A 12 -3.11 17.99 -1.27
N LEU A 13 -3.53 18.39 -0.07
CA LEU A 13 -4.41 17.60 0.79
C LEU A 13 -5.75 17.33 0.11
N ALA A 14 -6.39 18.37 -0.44
CA ALA A 14 -7.68 18.26 -1.12
C ALA A 14 -7.60 17.33 -2.33
N LEU A 15 -6.55 17.44 -3.16
CA LEU A 15 -6.34 16.59 -4.32
C LEU A 15 -6.07 15.13 -3.91
N GLY A 16 -5.27 14.91 -2.86
CA GLY A 16 -4.97 13.59 -2.32
C GLY A 16 -6.21 12.89 -1.77
N PHE A 17 -6.94 13.53 -0.85
CA PHE A 17 -8.18 12.96 -0.30
C PHE A 17 -9.27 12.79 -1.36
N GLY A 18 -9.44 13.77 -2.25
CA GLY A 18 -10.42 13.69 -3.34
C GLY A 18 -10.13 12.52 -4.29
N SER A 19 -8.87 12.37 -4.71
CA SER A 19 -8.46 11.26 -5.58
C SER A 19 -8.61 9.90 -4.90
N GLY A 20 -8.25 9.82 -3.61
CA GLY A 20 -8.44 8.62 -2.79
C GLY A 20 -9.92 8.26 -2.64
N ALA A 21 -10.79 9.24 -2.36
CA ALA A 21 -12.23 9.02 -2.23
C ALA A 21 -12.86 8.52 -3.54
N VAL A 22 -12.50 9.12 -4.68
CA VAL A 22 -12.96 8.66 -6.01
C VAL A 22 -12.49 7.23 -6.28
N LEU A 23 -11.22 6.93 -6.02
CA LEU A 23 -10.66 5.59 -6.21
C LEU A 23 -11.35 4.56 -5.31
N CYS A 24 -11.55 4.88 -4.03
CA CYS A 24 -12.28 4.03 -3.09
C CYS A 24 -13.71 3.76 -3.55
N ALA A 25 -14.41 4.78 -4.07
CA ALA A 25 -15.77 4.62 -4.59
C ALA A 25 -15.80 3.68 -5.81
N LEU A 26 -14.87 3.84 -6.75
CA LEU A 26 -14.75 2.97 -7.92
C LEU A 26 -14.42 1.52 -7.55
N LEU A 27 -13.47 1.32 -6.64
CA LEU A 27 -13.08 -0.02 -6.16
C LEU A 27 -14.19 -0.68 -5.35
N THR A 28 -14.92 0.09 -4.54
CA THR A 28 -16.08 -0.42 -3.78
C THR A 28 -17.21 -0.81 -4.72
N HIS A 29 -17.50 0.01 -5.72
CA HIS A 29 -18.52 -0.30 -6.71
C HIS A 29 -18.17 -1.60 -7.46
N ALA A 30 -16.92 -1.76 -7.93
CA ALA A 30 -16.47 -3.00 -8.55
C ALA A 30 -16.51 -4.21 -7.60
N LEU A 31 -16.20 -4.00 -6.32
CA LEU A 31 -16.28 -5.06 -5.30
C LEU A 31 -17.74 -5.48 -5.01
N LEU A 32 -18.70 -4.55 -5.06
CA LEU A 32 -20.08 -4.85 -4.70
C LEU A 32 -20.95 -5.25 -5.90
N THR A 33 -20.56 -4.92 -7.13
CA THR A 33 -21.35 -5.22 -8.34
C THR A 33 -20.80 -6.43 -9.10
N PRO A 34 -21.54 -7.56 -9.17
CA PRO A 34 -21.14 -8.73 -9.94
C PRO A 34 -20.89 -8.39 -11.41
N GLY A 35 -19.85 -8.98 -12.01
CA GLY A 35 -19.49 -8.78 -13.42
C GLY A 35 -18.71 -7.50 -13.73
N VAL A 36 -18.71 -6.50 -12.84
CA VAL A 36 -17.88 -5.30 -12.99
C VAL A 36 -16.46 -5.61 -12.51
N THR A 37 -15.48 -5.38 -13.38
CA THR A 37 -14.06 -5.54 -13.04
C THR A 37 -13.36 -4.21 -13.25
N PHE A 38 -12.93 -3.57 -12.16
CA PHE A 38 -12.16 -2.31 -12.22
C PHE A 38 -10.68 -2.55 -11.93
N TRP A 39 -10.39 -3.31 -10.89
CA TRP A 39 -9.04 -3.72 -10.50
C TRP A 39 -9.01 -5.20 -10.12
N PRO A 40 -7.94 -5.96 -10.45
CA PRO A 40 -7.03 -5.69 -11.56
C PRO A 40 -7.81 -5.40 -12.84
N ALA A 41 -7.30 -4.50 -13.68
CA ALA A 41 -7.98 -4.15 -14.92
C ALA A 41 -7.86 -5.30 -15.93
N PRO A 42 -8.93 -5.64 -16.68
CA PRO A 42 -8.87 -6.72 -17.69
C PRO A 42 -7.82 -6.48 -18.78
N ASP A 43 -7.58 -5.21 -19.11
CA ASP A 43 -6.56 -4.77 -20.04
C ASP A 43 -5.66 -3.75 -19.32
N LYS A 44 -4.35 -4.07 -19.25
CA LYS A 44 -3.34 -3.21 -18.62
C LYS A 44 -3.09 -1.91 -19.39
N SER A 45 -3.40 -1.87 -20.69
CA SER A 45 -3.34 -0.65 -21.51
C SER A 45 -4.66 0.14 -21.52
N GLY A 46 -5.70 -0.41 -20.89
CA GLY A 46 -7.03 0.16 -20.85
C GLY A 46 -7.17 1.32 -19.85
N TRP A 47 -8.20 2.15 -20.05
CA TRP A 47 -8.47 3.30 -19.21
C TRP A 47 -8.67 2.96 -17.73
N ARG A 48 -9.24 1.78 -17.41
CA ARG A 48 -9.44 1.35 -16.01
C ARG A 48 -8.12 1.21 -15.26
N HIS A 49 -7.12 0.61 -15.91
CA HIS A 49 -5.78 0.47 -15.36
C HIS A 49 -5.17 1.84 -15.08
N HIS A 50 -5.12 2.70 -16.11
CA HIS A 50 -4.54 4.03 -16.01
C HIS A 50 -5.26 4.93 -15.00
N THR A 51 -6.60 4.85 -14.90
CA THR A 51 -7.39 5.59 -13.92
C THR A 51 -7.07 5.11 -12.50
N ALA A 52 -7.11 3.80 -12.24
CA ALA A 52 -6.82 3.26 -10.91
C ALA A 52 -5.40 3.65 -10.45
N LEU A 53 -4.42 3.42 -11.32
CA LEU A 53 -3.02 3.69 -11.07
C LEU A 53 -2.67 5.18 -11.05
N GLY A 54 -3.39 6.02 -11.79
CA GLY A 54 -3.24 7.47 -11.81
C GLY A 54 -3.76 8.08 -10.50
N LEU A 55 -4.99 7.75 -10.10
CA LEU A 55 -5.58 8.21 -8.84
C LEU A 55 -4.74 7.76 -7.64
N PHE A 56 -4.30 6.51 -7.64
CA PHE A 56 -3.40 5.97 -6.61
C PHE A 56 -2.07 6.74 -6.52
N ARG A 57 -1.44 7.03 -7.67
CA ARG A 57 -0.20 7.83 -7.69
C ARG A 57 -0.40 9.25 -7.20
N ILE A 58 -1.56 9.86 -7.47
CA ILE A 58 -1.90 11.18 -6.92
C ILE A 58 -1.96 11.12 -5.39
N VAL A 59 -2.60 10.09 -4.80
CA VAL A 59 -2.62 9.90 -3.34
C VAL A 59 -1.20 9.77 -2.77
N CYS A 60 -0.36 8.94 -3.38
CA CYS A 60 1.02 8.75 -2.92
C CYS A 60 1.86 10.03 -3.03
N ALA A 61 1.76 10.74 -4.17
CA ALA A 61 2.44 12.02 -4.38
C ALA A 61 1.95 13.08 -3.38
N ALA A 62 0.65 13.09 -3.07
CA ALA A 62 0.08 14.01 -2.08
C ALA A 62 0.63 13.75 -0.67
N ILE A 63 0.83 12.50 -0.25
CA ILE A 63 1.44 12.18 1.05
C ILE A 63 2.85 12.76 1.14
N VAL A 64 3.69 12.51 0.13
CA VAL A 64 5.08 12.97 0.11
C VAL A 64 5.14 14.50 0.05
N LEU A 65 4.36 15.11 -0.84
CA LEU A 65 4.34 16.56 -1.01
C LEU A 65 3.76 17.27 0.22
N ALA A 66 2.69 16.75 0.82
CA ALA A 66 2.14 17.32 2.05
C ALA A 66 3.15 17.24 3.19
N ALA A 67 3.83 16.10 3.38
CA ALA A 67 4.88 15.96 4.38
C ALA A 67 6.02 16.97 4.17
N ALA A 68 6.49 17.12 2.93
CA ALA A 68 7.53 18.11 2.61
C ALA A 68 7.07 19.56 2.89
N LEU A 69 5.84 19.91 2.49
CA LEU A 69 5.28 21.23 2.71
C LEU A 69 5.09 21.54 4.20
N GLU A 70 4.64 20.56 4.99
CA GLU A 70 4.52 20.67 6.45
C GLU A 70 5.88 20.97 7.09
N VAL A 71 6.92 20.21 6.73
CA VAL A 71 8.29 20.45 7.22
C VAL A 71 8.82 21.83 6.80
N ILE A 72 8.55 22.28 5.57
CA ILE A 72 8.97 23.60 5.09
C ILE A 72 8.25 24.73 5.81
N LEU A 73 6.96 24.57 6.09
CA LEU A 73 6.11 25.59 6.71
C LEU A 73 6.33 25.70 8.22
N HIS A 74 6.50 24.57 8.90
CA HIS A 74 6.46 24.48 10.36
C HIS A 74 7.80 24.04 10.98
N GLY A 75 8.78 23.64 10.15
CA GLY A 75 10.00 23.00 10.61
C GLY A 75 9.77 21.53 10.98
N ALA A 76 10.84 20.84 11.36
CA ALA A 76 10.77 19.48 11.88
C ALA A 76 11.68 19.34 13.09
N ALA A 77 11.21 18.67 14.15
CA ALA A 77 12.06 18.35 15.27
C ALA A 77 13.05 17.24 14.87
N LEU A 78 14.28 17.31 15.39
CA LEU A 78 15.29 16.30 15.10
C LEU A 78 14.84 14.90 15.52
N ILE A 79 14.10 14.78 16.62
CA ILE A 79 13.57 13.50 17.09
C ILE A 79 12.55 12.89 16.11
N ASP A 80 11.68 13.72 15.54
CA ASP A 80 10.69 13.30 14.56
C ASP A 80 11.36 12.81 13.28
N LEU A 81 12.39 13.53 12.81
CA LEU A 81 13.21 13.11 11.67
C LEU A 81 13.99 11.81 11.97
N ALA A 82 14.56 11.70 13.17
CA ALA A 82 15.35 10.55 13.61
C ALA A 82 14.50 9.27 13.77
N ILE A 83 13.18 9.40 13.95
CA ILE A 83 12.26 8.26 13.99
C ILE A 83 11.66 8.01 12.60
N GLY A 84 11.12 9.05 11.98
CA GLY A 84 10.36 8.95 10.74
C GLY A 84 11.21 8.53 9.54
N LEU A 85 12.39 9.13 9.35
CA LEU A 85 13.23 8.84 8.17
C LEU A 85 13.79 7.41 8.16
N PRO A 86 14.32 6.86 9.28
CA PRO A 86 14.71 5.45 9.31
C PRO A 86 13.54 4.50 9.06
N MET A 87 12.34 4.84 9.54
CA MET A 87 11.14 4.03 9.29
C MET A 87 10.76 4.03 7.80
N VAL A 88 10.82 5.19 7.14
CA VAL A 88 10.64 5.31 5.68
C VAL A 88 11.70 4.50 4.93
N ALA A 89 12.98 4.62 5.31
CA ALA A 89 14.08 3.91 4.66
C ALA A 89 13.93 2.38 4.78
N ALA A 90 13.60 1.89 5.98
CA ALA A 90 13.34 0.47 6.22
C ALA A 90 12.15 -0.02 5.40
N ALA A 91 11.04 0.73 5.40
CA ALA A 91 9.85 0.41 4.62
C ALA A 91 10.15 0.30 3.11
N TYR A 92 10.86 1.28 2.54
CA TYR A 92 11.28 1.23 1.13
C TYR A 92 12.21 0.06 0.85
N GLY A 93 13.14 -0.26 1.75
CA GLY A 93 14.02 -1.43 1.61
C GLY A 93 13.21 -2.74 1.47
N VAL A 94 12.20 -2.93 2.32
CA VAL A 94 11.32 -4.11 2.25
C VAL A 94 10.43 -4.07 1.00
N THR A 95 9.90 -2.91 0.60
CA THR A 95 9.13 -2.77 -0.64
C THR A 95 9.95 -3.17 -1.87
N LEU A 96 11.19 -2.68 -1.98
CA LEU A 96 12.10 -3.02 -3.08
C LEU A 96 12.46 -4.51 -3.08
N TRP A 97 12.59 -5.14 -1.91
CA TRP A 97 12.75 -6.58 -1.82
C TRP A 97 11.48 -7.32 -2.29
N GLY A 98 10.30 -6.86 -1.85
CA GLY A 98 9.01 -7.40 -2.30
C GLY A 98 8.85 -7.36 -3.82
N TYR A 99 9.23 -6.26 -4.48
CA TYR A 99 9.21 -6.17 -5.95
C TYR A 99 10.11 -7.21 -6.63
N ARG A 100 11.31 -7.45 -6.07
CA ARG A 100 12.22 -8.47 -6.60
C ARG A 100 11.67 -9.89 -6.43
N SER A 101 10.95 -10.16 -5.35
CA SER A 101 10.39 -11.48 -5.07
C SER A 101 9.11 -11.80 -5.86
N LEU A 102 8.25 -10.80 -6.09
CA LEU A 102 6.96 -10.99 -6.79
C LEU A 102 7.07 -10.85 -8.31
N GLY A 103 8.00 -10.01 -8.78
CA GLY A 103 8.05 -9.55 -10.17
C GLY A 103 7.15 -8.33 -10.41
N LEU A 104 7.56 -7.45 -11.32
CA LEU A 104 6.83 -6.21 -11.64
C LEU A 104 5.47 -6.49 -12.29
N GLU A 105 5.37 -7.52 -13.13
CA GLU A 105 4.12 -7.86 -13.82
C GLU A 105 3.00 -8.22 -12.85
N ASN A 106 3.30 -9.07 -11.87
CA ASN A 106 2.38 -9.45 -10.79
C ASN A 106 2.07 -8.27 -9.85
N THR A 107 3.05 -7.40 -9.60
CA THR A 107 2.87 -6.19 -8.78
C THR A 107 1.81 -5.23 -9.37
N TYR A 108 1.69 -5.18 -10.70
CA TYR A 108 0.71 -4.33 -11.38
C TYR A 108 -0.51 -5.12 -11.89
N GLY A 109 -0.93 -6.14 -11.14
CA GLY A 109 -2.15 -6.90 -11.41
C GLY A 109 -2.01 -7.99 -12.48
N GLY A 110 -0.80 -8.48 -12.72
CA GLY A 110 -0.54 -9.69 -13.51
C GLY A 110 -0.78 -10.98 -12.72
N ALA A 111 -0.73 -12.11 -13.44
CA ALA A 111 -0.91 -13.46 -12.88
C ALA A 111 0.10 -14.46 -13.48
N GLU A 112 1.38 -14.09 -13.56
CA GLU A 112 2.46 -14.91 -14.13
C GLU A 112 2.98 -16.00 -13.18
N GLY A 113 2.24 -16.28 -12.11
CA GLY A 113 2.54 -17.34 -11.16
C GLY A 113 2.18 -16.93 -9.74
N LEU A 114 1.72 -17.90 -8.95
CA LEU A 114 1.40 -17.66 -7.55
C LEU A 114 2.67 -17.72 -6.70
N VAL A 115 3.04 -16.59 -6.09
CA VAL A 115 4.17 -16.46 -5.17
C VAL A 115 3.67 -16.50 -3.73
N THR A 116 4.13 -17.48 -2.96
CA THR A 116 3.73 -17.69 -1.54
C THR A 116 4.91 -17.76 -0.57
N GLY A 117 6.15 -17.70 -1.07
CA GLY A 117 7.37 -17.82 -0.25
C GLY A 117 8.01 -16.48 0.12
N GLY A 118 9.02 -16.52 0.99
CA GLY A 118 9.74 -15.32 1.43
C GLY A 118 8.82 -14.36 2.19
N LEU A 119 8.84 -13.07 1.84
CA LEU A 119 7.96 -12.06 2.46
C LEU A 119 6.46 -12.40 2.31
N TYR A 120 6.11 -13.11 1.22
CA TYR A 120 4.74 -13.51 0.92
C TYR A 120 4.25 -14.66 1.83
N ALA A 121 5.13 -15.35 2.57
CA ALA A 121 4.70 -16.35 3.54
C ALA A 121 4.05 -15.72 4.79
N TYR A 122 4.46 -14.51 5.16
CA TYR A 122 4.00 -13.83 6.38
C TYR A 122 2.80 -12.91 6.14
N THR A 123 2.65 -12.38 4.93
CA THR A 123 1.53 -11.53 4.51
C THR A 123 1.38 -11.62 3.01
N ARG A 124 0.14 -11.65 2.52
CA ARG A 124 -0.12 -11.70 1.07
C ARG A 124 0.17 -10.38 0.36
N ASN A 125 0.24 -9.28 1.12
CA ASN A 125 0.42 -7.93 0.59
C ASN A 125 1.56 -7.17 1.31
N PRO A 126 2.81 -7.67 1.30
CA PRO A 126 3.91 -7.04 2.05
C PRO A 126 4.16 -5.60 1.59
N GLN A 127 4.07 -5.34 0.29
CA GLN A 127 4.28 -4.01 -0.30
C GLN A 127 3.22 -2.99 0.15
N TYR A 128 1.98 -3.41 0.36
CA TYR A 128 0.93 -2.51 0.87
C TYR A 128 1.20 -2.15 2.32
N VAL A 129 1.57 -3.14 3.14
CA VAL A 129 1.94 -2.93 4.54
C VAL A 129 3.11 -1.96 4.66
N THR A 130 4.18 -2.17 3.90
CA THR A 130 5.37 -1.32 3.97
C THR A 130 5.11 0.07 3.38
N SER A 131 4.29 0.20 2.34
CA SER A 131 3.89 1.51 1.82
C SER A 131 3.11 2.34 2.85
N VAL A 132 2.19 1.71 3.60
CA VAL A 132 1.49 2.38 4.69
C VAL A 132 2.47 2.74 5.81
N LEU A 133 3.40 1.86 6.16
CA LEU A 133 4.45 2.14 7.14
C LEU A 133 5.32 3.33 6.72
N ALA A 134 5.68 3.45 5.43
CA ALA A 134 6.38 4.62 4.92
C ALA A 134 5.54 5.90 5.06
N GLY A 135 4.23 5.84 4.80
CA GLY A 135 3.31 6.96 5.03
C GLY A 135 3.26 7.40 6.50
N VAL A 136 3.21 6.45 7.43
CA VAL A 136 3.28 6.75 8.88
C VAL A 136 4.62 7.40 9.22
N GLY A 137 5.73 6.93 8.63
CA GLY A 137 7.06 7.50 8.86
C GLY A 137 7.16 8.93 8.36
N LEU A 138 6.55 9.25 7.22
CA LEU A 138 6.43 10.62 6.72
C LEU A 138 5.54 11.49 7.62
N ALA A 139 4.44 10.95 8.14
CA ALA A 139 3.59 11.67 9.07
C ALA A 139 4.30 12.01 10.38
N ILE A 140 5.11 11.08 10.91
CA ILE A 140 5.97 11.31 12.07
C ILE A 140 7.01 12.36 11.74
N ALA A 141 7.77 12.20 10.65
CA ALA A 141 8.83 13.15 10.27
C ALA A 141 8.33 14.59 10.06
N ALA A 142 7.09 14.73 9.60
CA ALA A 142 6.41 16.02 9.40
C ALA A 142 5.61 16.50 10.62
N ALA A 143 5.57 15.71 11.72
CA ALA A 143 4.74 15.95 12.89
C ALA A 143 3.27 16.31 12.55
N SER A 144 2.71 15.69 11.51
CA SER A 144 1.46 16.14 10.89
C SER A 144 0.34 15.09 10.91
N TRP A 145 -0.76 15.46 11.59
CA TRP A 145 -2.00 14.69 11.60
C TRP A 145 -2.68 14.65 10.22
N THR A 146 -2.49 15.65 9.37
CA THR A 146 -3.10 15.66 8.03
C THR A 146 -2.41 14.67 7.09
N VAL A 147 -1.09 14.55 7.18
CA VAL A 147 -0.29 13.53 6.49
C VAL A 147 -0.65 12.13 6.99
N LEU A 148 -0.86 11.97 8.31
CA LEU A 148 -1.36 10.72 8.87
C LEU A 148 -2.77 10.38 8.33
N GLY A 149 -3.65 11.38 8.19
CA GLY A 149 -4.96 11.23 7.57
C GLY A 149 -4.89 10.74 6.12
N LEU A 150 -3.99 11.32 5.30
CA LEU A 150 -3.75 10.84 3.93
C LEU A 150 -3.20 9.41 3.92
N THR A 151 -2.36 9.06 4.89
CA THR A 151 -1.88 7.68 5.07
C THR A 151 -3.02 6.73 5.42
N GLY A 152 -3.99 7.16 6.24
CA GLY A 152 -5.23 6.42 6.47
C GLY A 152 -6.05 6.21 5.20
N MET A 153 -6.14 7.23 4.33
CA MET A 153 -6.76 7.10 3.01
C MET A 153 -6.03 6.07 2.13
N LEU A 154 -4.69 6.08 2.12
CA LEU A 154 -3.88 5.09 1.42
C LEU A 154 -4.15 3.66 1.91
N LEU A 155 -4.26 3.46 3.23
CA LEU A 155 -4.63 2.18 3.82
C LEU A 155 -6.01 1.71 3.35
N ALA A 156 -7.00 2.60 3.26
CA ALA A 156 -8.32 2.29 2.74
C ALA A 156 -8.28 1.87 1.26
N VAL A 157 -7.54 2.63 0.43
CA VAL A 157 -7.31 2.30 -0.99
C VAL A 157 -6.66 0.91 -1.13
N TYR A 158 -5.58 0.63 -0.39
CA TYR A 158 -4.92 -0.68 -0.45
C TYR A 158 -5.79 -1.83 0.04
N THR A 159 -6.63 -1.59 1.05
CA THR A 159 -7.59 -2.60 1.52
C THR A 159 -8.56 -2.97 0.40
N LEU A 160 -9.07 -1.97 -0.32
CA LEU A 160 -9.97 -2.20 -1.44
C LEU A 160 -9.26 -2.81 -2.67
N PHE A 161 -8.02 -2.43 -2.95
CA PHE A 161 -7.21 -3.12 -3.97
C PHE A 161 -7.03 -4.59 -3.64
N ALA A 162 -6.57 -4.92 -2.42
CA ALA A 162 -6.34 -6.29 -1.99
C ALA A 162 -7.62 -7.14 -2.06
N LEU A 163 -8.78 -6.60 -1.69
CA LEU A 163 -10.06 -7.32 -1.76
C LEU A 163 -10.48 -7.65 -3.21
N ASN A 164 -10.26 -6.71 -4.12
CA ASN A 164 -10.54 -6.91 -5.54
C ASN A 164 -9.52 -7.88 -6.18
N GLU A 165 -8.24 -7.78 -5.80
CA GLU A 165 -7.17 -8.70 -6.22
C GLU A 165 -7.42 -10.11 -5.74
N GLU A 166 -7.77 -10.31 -4.47
CA GLU A 166 -8.09 -11.63 -3.93
C GLU A 166 -9.23 -12.29 -4.72
N ARG A 167 -10.28 -11.54 -5.08
CA ARG A 167 -11.36 -12.07 -5.94
C ARG A 167 -10.86 -12.50 -7.31
N PHE A 168 -9.98 -11.73 -7.92
CA PHE A 168 -9.37 -12.07 -9.21
C PHE A 168 -8.47 -13.31 -9.08
N LEU A 169 -7.59 -13.35 -8.09
CA LEU A 169 -6.66 -14.45 -7.85
C LEU A 169 -7.35 -15.76 -7.47
N VAL A 170 -8.50 -15.70 -6.77
CA VAL A 170 -9.36 -16.89 -6.54
C VAL A 170 -9.88 -17.46 -7.86
N ARG A 171 -10.23 -16.61 -8.84
CA ARG A 171 -10.71 -17.08 -10.16
C ARG A 171 -9.57 -17.69 -10.97
N GLU A 172 -8.39 -17.08 -10.90
CA GLU A 172 -7.23 -17.47 -11.70
C GLU A 172 -6.54 -18.74 -11.17
N TYR A 173 -6.31 -18.82 -9.85
CA TYR A 173 -5.56 -19.90 -9.24
C TYR A 173 -6.42 -20.92 -8.47
N GLY A 174 -7.72 -20.67 -8.35
CA GLY A 174 -8.68 -21.61 -7.76
C GLY A 174 -8.32 -22.02 -6.33
N GLN A 175 -8.20 -23.33 -6.11
CA GLN A 175 -7.95 -23.88 -4.78
C GLN A 175 -6.59 -23.49 -4.22
N ARG A 176 -5.55 -23.40 -5.07
CA ARG A 176 -4.19 -23.05 -4.63
C ARG A 176 -4.14 -21.70 -3.93
N PHE A 177 -4.91 -20.72 -4.43
CA PHE A 177 -4.98 -19.42 -3.79
C PHE A 177 -5.83 -19.46 -2.52
N ARG A 178 -6.92 -20.24 -2.49
CA ARG A 178 -7.72 -20.47 -1.26
C ARG A 178 -6.86 -21.03 -0.13
N ASP A 179 -6.08 -22.07 -0.39
CA ASP A 179 -5.17 -22.66 0.59
C ASP A 179 -4.15 -21.63 1.10
N TYR A 180 -3.64 -20.78 0.20
CA TYR A 180 -2.77 -19.67 0.58
C TYR A 180 -3.48 -18.59 1.40
N MET A 181 -4.76 -18.31 1.15
CA MET A 181 -5.57 -17.41 1.99
C MET A 181 -5.75 -17.94 3.40
N ASP A 182 -5.90 -19.25 3.53
CA ASP A 182 -6.08 -19.92 4.81
C ASP A 182 -4.76 -19.96 5.59
N ALA A 183 -3.63 -20.16 4.92
CA ALA A 183 -2.31 -20.18 5.55
C ALA A 183 -1.79 -18.76 5.92
N THR A 184 -1.96 -17.79 5.02
CA THR A 184 -1.30 -16.48 5.12
C THR A 184 -2.30 -15.33 5.20
N PRO A 185 -2.18 -14.43 6.19
CA PRO A 185 -3.11 -13.31 6.34
C PRO A 185 -2.97 -12.27 5.21
N ARG A 186 -4.03 -11.49 4.96
CA ARG A 186 -4.03 -10.41 3.95
C ARG A 186 -2.95 -9.36 4.22
N PHE A 187 -2.87 -8.93 5.48
CA PHE A 187 -1.87 -8.03 6.03
C PHE A 187 -1.18 -8.73 7.21
N ILE A 188 -0.40 -8.01 8.02
CA ILE A 188 0.22 -8.59 9.21
C ILE A 188 -0.85 -8.95 10.25
N GLY A 189 -0.77 -10.16 10.82
CA GLY A 189 -1.65 -10.65 11.89
C GLY A 189 -1.00 -11.76 12.70
N LEU A 190 -1.77 -12.43 13.57
CA LEU A 190 -1.26 -13.49 14.46
C LEU A 190 -0.52 -14.60 13.69
N ARG A 191 -1.08 -15.06 12.57
CA ARG A 191 -0.45 -16.07 11.70
C ARG A 191 0.91 -15.63 11.16
N SER A 192 1.13 -14.34 10.94
CA SER A 192 2.45 -13.82 10.53
C SER A 192 3.50 -14.10 11.60
N PHE A 193 3.14 -13.97 12.88
CA PHE A 193 4.03 -14.24 13.99
C PHE A 193 4.19 -15.75 14.26
N GLU A 194 3.14 -16.53 14.08
CA GLU A 194 3.20 -18.00 14.15
C GLU A 194 4.18 -18.55 13.11
N GLN A 195 4.07 -18.11 11.86
CA GLN A 195 5.01 -18.48 10.79
C GLN A 195 6.44 -18.06 11.12
N ALA A 196 6.64 -16.85 11.65
CA ALA A 196 7.97 -16.38 12.04
C ALA A 196 8.57 -17.20 13.20
N ARG A 197 7.75 -17.66 14.14
CA ARG A 197 8.16 -18.55 15.23
C ARG A 197 8.56 -19.92 14.71
N GLU A 198 7.73 -20.53 13.86
CA GLU A 198 7.99 -21.83 13.24
C GLU A 198 9.30 -21.83 12.44
N ASP A 199 9.54 -20.78 11.66
CA ASP A 199 10.79 -20.62 10.90
C ASP A 199 12.04 -20.54 11.80
N VAL A 200 11.91 -19.96 13.00
CA VAL A 200 13.00 -19.93 14.00
C VAL A 200 13.21 -21.31 14.60
N GLU A 201 12.13 -22.00 14.98
CA GLU A 201 12.18 -23.36 15.55
C GLU A 201 12.81 -24.36 14.56
N GLU A 202 12.45 -24.29 13.27
CA GLU A 202 13.05 -25.10 12.22
C GLU A 202 14.55 -24.84 12.01
N ARG A 203 15.03 -23.62 12.27
CA ARG A 203 16.46 -23.29 12.16
C ARG A 203 17.25 -23.77 13.37
N LEU A 204 16.62 -23.78 14.55
CA LEU A 204 17.23 -24.31 15.77
C LEU A 204 17.30 -25.85 15.76
N ALA A 205 16.40 -26.52 15.03
CA ALA A 205 16.37 -27.97 14.91
C ALA A 205 17.38 -28.54 13.89
N ARG A 206 18.05 -27.68 13.10
CA ARG A 206 19.10 -28.06 12.13
C ARG A 206 20.48 -27.97 12.74
#